data_AF-A0A6I5VSS3-F1
#
_entry.id   AF-A0A6I5VSS3-F1
#
_cell.length_a   1.000
_cell.length_b   1.000
_cell.length_c   1.000
_cell.angle_alpha   90.00
_cell.angle_beta   90.00
_cell.angle_gamma   90.00
#
_symmetry.space_group_name_H-M   'P 1'
#
loop_
_entity.id
_entity.type
_entity.pdbx_description
1 polymer ?
#
loop_
_entity_poly.entity_id
_entity_poly.type
_entity_poly.pdbx_seq_one_letter_code
_entity_poly.pdbx_strand_id
1 'polypeptide(L)'
;MSSRPKFLLALVGVLAMAFAMVSPSRAAAVPTGGAENGTRLMAGVALYPRVIRLTHSGTANGAIIAGVVTFDASGGVGAIFRSTDNGRTFSRIGSVRDPGAAHGLCCATLYELPRRVGDLAAGTLLWSASVGQDAGDQRRMTLPLWASSDHGRSWRRLAVVATSPNFGGLWEPELTVAKDGRLVLFVSDESRQPAHSQLLDAATSAYGTSWTALHYVVAAQDPRLRPGMPNVRRLPSGGYLMSYEVCGPGQDCRQRVRHSPDGIRWGDPTDLGAAVKTADGTHFRHAPTISWYADGSGNGRLLAVGQMLYDSDGAIEAGNGSTVLSTGGSAQSDWTQAPAPVRILAPYDNYCPNYSSSLLPMPETGTLLELATGYDDSGTCTTYFASGPLPR
;
A
#
# COMPACT_ATOMS: atom_id res chain seq x y z
N MET A 1 80.49 -32.90 55.12
CA MET A 1 79.64 -31.74 55.44
C MET A 1 78.27 -32.00 54.86
N SER A 2 77.31 -32.23 55.76
CA SER A 2 75.98 -32.79 55.48
C SER A 2 74.96 -31.71 55.12
N SER A 3 74.18 -32.02 54.08
CA SER A 3 72.89 -31.46 53.66
C SER A 3 71.95 -31.04 54.81
N ARG A 4 71.27 -29.89 54.63
CA ARG A 4 69.89 -29.63 55.12
C ARG A 4 69.09 -28.84 54.07
N PRO A 5 67.78 -29.13 53.88
CA PRO A 5 67.00 -28.66 52.74
C PRO A 5 66.25 -27.34 53.01
N LYS A 6 66.01 -26.56 51.95
CA LYS A 6 65.12 -25.38 51.97
C LYS A 6 63.70 -25.83 51.59
N PHE A 7 62.73 -25.53 52.46
CA PHE A 7 61.30 -25.71 52.21
C PHE A 7 60.83 -24.81 51.06
N LEU A 8 60.18 -25.40 50.06
CA LEU A 8 59.41 -24.70 49.02
C LEU A 8 57.95 -24.67 49.47
N LEU A 9 57.39 -23.49 49.75
CA LEU A 9 55.94 -23.31 49.91
C LEU A 9 55.31 -23.18 48.52
N ALA A 10 54.46 -24.13 48.15
CA ALA A 10 53.61 -24.06 46.97
C ALA A 10 52.32 -23.28 47.31
N LEU A 11 52.11 -22.15 46.65
CA LEU A 11 50.87 -21.36 46.74
C LEU A 11 49.91 -21.84 45.64
N VAL A 12 48.87 -22.60 46.01
CA VAL A 12 47.78 -22.99 45.09
C VAL A 12 46.74 -21.86 45.09
N GLY A 13 46.70 -21.10 43.99
CA GLY A 13 45.64 -20.11 43.75
C GLY A 13 44.37 -20.78 43.24
N VAL A 14 43.29 -20.69 44.00
CA VAL A 14 41.94 -21.10 43.57
C VAL A 14 41.37 -20.01 42.67
N LEU A 15 41.26 -20.30 41.37
CA LEU A 15 40.60 -19.43 40.39
C LEU A 15 39.08 -19.66 40.47
N ALA A 16 38.35 -18.76 41.13
CA ALA A 16 36.89 -18.77 41.11
C ALA A 16 36.39 -18.26 39.76
N MET A 17 35.90 -19.15 38.89
CA MET A 17 35.15 -18.77 37.70
C MET A 17 33.78 -18.21 38.12
N ALA A 18 33.64 -16.89 38.07
CA ALA A 18 32.33 -16.24 38.15
C ALA A 18 31.58 -16.48 36.83
N PHE A 19 30.59 -17.37 36.85
CA PHE A 19 29.59 -17.44 35.78
C PHE A 19 28.74 -16.18 35.84
N ALA A 20 28.97 -15.24 34.93
CA ALA A 20 28.06 -14.13 34.70
C ALA A 20 26.75 -14.71 34.17
N MET A 21 25.70 -14.73 35.00
CA MET A 21 24.35 -15.01 34.53
C MET A 21 23.93 -13.88 33.60
N VAL A 22 23.91 -14.15 32.29
CA VAL A 22 23.31 -13.25 31.31
C VAL A 22 21.80 -13.35 31.49
N SER A 23 21.22 -12.38 32.20
CA SER A 23 19.76 -12.22 32.25
C SER A 23 19.24 -12.06 30.82
N PRO A 24 18.23 -12.84 30.39
CA PRO A 24 17.63 -12.63 29.07
C PRO A 24 17.09 -11.21 29.01
N SER A 25 17.55 -10.43 28.03
CA SER A 25 17.00 -9.11 27.75
C SER A 25 15.52 -9.29 27.46
N ARG A 26 14.67 -8.76 28.34
CA ARG A 26 13.22 -8.74 28.12
C ARG A 26 12.97 -7.98 26.82
N ALA A 27 12.47 -8.66 25.79
CA ALA A 27 12.06 -7.98 24.56
C ALA A 27 11.09 -6.86 24.95
N ALA A 28 11.29 -5.66 24.40
CA ALA A 28 10.40 -4.54 24.63
C ALA A 28 8.97 -4.95 24.21
N ALA A 29 7.97 -4.51 24.98
CA ALA A 29 6.59 -4.75 24.62
C ALA A 29 6.26 -3.98 23.33
N VAL A 30 5.56 -4.63 22.40
CA VAL A 30 5.10 -3.99 21.16
C VAL A 30 4.16 -2.82 21.54
N PRO A 31 4.38 -1.59 21.04
CA PRO A 31 3.50 -0.47 21.32
C PRO A 31 2.13 -0.64 20.64
N THR A 32 1.10 0.04 21.15
CA THR A 32 -0.19 0.16 20.44
C THR A 32 0.03 0.73 19.04
N GLY A 33 -0.53 0.08 18.02
CA GLY A 33 -0.30 0.38 16.61
C GLY A 33 1.04 -0.12 16.06
N GLY A 34 1.84 -0.84 16.86
CA GLY A 34 3.07 -1.49 16.42
C GLY A 34 2.81 -2.87 15.81
N ALA A 35 3.78 -3.38 15.06
CA ALA A 35 3.68 -4.72 14.45
C ALA A 35 4.08 -5.81 15.45
N GLU A 36 3.22 -6.81 15.64
CA GLU A 36 3.50 -7.98 16.47
C GLU A 36 4.44 -8.98 15.80
N ASN A 37 4.50 -8.94 14.46
CA ASN A 37 5.31 -9.80 13.63
C ASN A 37 5.75 -9.08 12.34
N GLY A 38 6.45 -9.81 11.49
CA GLY A 38 6.96 -9.29 10.22
C GLY A 38 8.33 -8.65 10.33
N THR A 39 8.90 -8.33 9.18
CA THR A 39 10.22 -7.69 9.07
C THR A 39 10.05 -6.25 8.66
N ARG A 40 10.77 -5.35 9.31
CA ARG A 40 10.78 -3.93 8.94
C ARG A 40 11.42 -3.76 7.55
N LEU A 41 10.74 -3.07 6.64
CA LEU A 41 11.22 -2.84 5.27
C LEU A 41 12.47 -1.94 5.26
N MET A 42 12.49 -0.92 6.11
CA MET A 42 13.62 0.01 6.28
C MET A 42 13.58 0.68 7.65
N ALA A 43 14.74 1.13 8.15
CA ALA A 43 14.78 2.02 9.30
C ALA A 43 14.16 3.38 8.98
N GLY A 44 13.52 4.01 9.97
CA GLY A 44 12.88 5.32 9.82
C GLY A 44 11.48 5.26 9.22
N VAL A 45 11.03 6.40 8.72
CA VAL A 45 9.67 6.60 8.19
C VAL A 45 9.48 5.83 6.88
N ALA A 46 8.41 5.04 6.79
CA ALA A 46 8.00 4.38 5.56
C ALA A 46 6.47 4.23 5.56
N LEU A 47 5.80 5.03 4.73
CA LEU A 47 4.36 5.19 4.68
C LEU A 47 3.79 4.68 3.35
N TYR A 48 2.49 4.37 3.36
CA TYR A 48 1.68 4.16 2.17
C TYR A 48 2.28 3.11 1.20
N PRO A 49 2.50 1.87 1.67
CA PRO A 49 3.21 0.88 0.90
C PRO A 49 2.42 0.42 -0.33
N ARG A 50 3.14 0.13 -1.41
CA ARG A 50 2.61 -0.52 -2.62
C ARG A 50 3.55 -1.63 -3.03
N VAL A 51 3.00 -2.78 -3.42
CA VAL A 51 3.79 -3.92 -3.87
C VAL A 51 3.21 -4.53 -5.14
N ILE A 52 4.09 -4.86 -6.09
CA ILE A 52 3.75 -5.53 -7.35
C ILE A 52 4.74 -6.64 -7.64
N ARG A 53 4.32 -7.65 -8.40
CA ARG A 53 5.22 -8.62 -9.02
C ARG A 53 5.37 -8.33 -10.51
N LEU A 54 6.60 -8.33 -10.98
CA LEU A 54 6.90 -8.13 -12.40
C LEU A 54 6.46 -9.34 -13.23
N THR A 55 5.71 -9.07 -14.29
CA THR A 55 5.16 -10.08 -15.22
C THR A 55 5.40 -9.71 -16.68
N HIS A 56 5.84 -8.47 -16.96
CA HIS A 56 6.06 -7.95 -18.30
C HIS A 56 7.49 -7.41 -18.51
N SER A 57 8.42 -7.80 -17.65
CA SER A 57 9.81 -7.32 -17.55
C SER A 57 10.86 -8.34 -18.00
N GLY A 58 10.49 -9.27 -18.88
CA GLY A 58 11.40 -10.26 -19.47
C GLY A 58 12.12 -11.12 -18.43
N THR A 59 13.45 -11.09 -18.40
CA THR A 59 14.28 -11.87 -17.46
C THR A 59 14.11 -11.44 -16.00
N ALA A 60 13.50 -10.29 -15.73
CA ALA A 60 13.20 -9.84 -14.37
C ALA A 60 11.81 -10.28 -13.87
N ASN A 61 11.02 -10.98 -14.70
CA ASN A 61 9.73 -11.54 -14.28
C ASN A 61 9.85 -12.39 -13.02
N GLY A 62 8.86 -12.28 -12.14
CA GLY A 62 8.85 -12.92 -10.82
C GLY A 62 9.49 -12.09 -9.71
N ALA A 63 10.35 -11.11 -10.04
CA ALA A 63 10.84 -10.16 -9.03
C ALA A 63 9.67 -9.34 -8.46
N ILE A 64 9.76 -9.03 -7.17
CA ILE A 64 8.76 -8.23 -6.46
C ILE A 64 9.36 -6.84 -6.25
N ILE A 65 8.60 -5.80 -6.60
CA ILE A 65 8.97 -4.41 -6.37
C ILE A 65 8.02 -3.83 -5.33
N ALA A 66 8.58 -3.19 -4.31
CA ALA A 66 7.84 -2.44 -3.30
C ALA A 66 8.21 -0.96 -3.36
N GLY A 67 7.23 -0.10 -3.10
CA GLY A 67 7.40 1.35 -3.00
C GLY A 67 6.79 1.88 -1.71
N VAL A 68 7.45 2.85 -1.08
CA VAL A 68 6.95 3.58 0.11
C VAL A 68 7.26 5.06 -0.01
N VAL A 69 6.51 5.89 0.72
CA VAL A 69 6.85 7.29 0.96
C VAL A 69 7.74 7.37 2.21
N THR A 70 8.90 8.01 2.06
CA THR A 70 9.85 8.32 3.15
C THR A 70 10.33 9.76 3.01
N PHE A 71 11.18 10.22 3.92
CA PHE A 71 11.64 11.61 3.97
C PHE A 71 13.15 11.67 4.23
N ASP A 72 13.80 12.65 3.63
CA ASP A 72 15.16 13.05 3.97
C ASP A 72 15.28 14.58 4.03
N ALA A 73 16.50 15.10 4.12
CA ALA A 73 16.76 16.54 4.23
C ALA A 73 16.23 17.36 3.03
N SER A 74 15.96 16.74 1.89
CA SER A 74 15.43 17.40 0.69
C SER A 74 13.90 17.35 0.57
N GLY A 75 13.21 16.66 1.50
CA GLY A 75 11.76 16.49 1.50
C GLY A 75 11.33 15.04 1.27
N GLY A 76 10.13 14.88 0.70
CA GLY A 76 9.53 13.58 0.44
C GLY A 76 10.25 12.79 -0.67
N VAL A 77 10.36 11.47 -0.49
CA VAL A 77 11.02 10.55 -1.41
C VAL A 77 10.15 9.30 -1.61
N GLY A 78 9.92 8.90 -2.86
CA GLY A 78 9.42 7.57 -3.18
C GLY A 78 10.57 6.56 -3.13
N ALA A 79 10.71 5.77 -2.07
CA ALA A 79 11.77 4.76 -1.96
C ALA A 79 11.33 3.43 -2.59
N ILE A 80 12.19 2.85 -3.45
CA ILE A 80 11.89 1.64 -4.23
C ILE A 80 12.78 0.49 -3.79
N PHE A 81 12.17 -0.66 -3.54
CA PHE A 81 12.80 -1.88 -3.05
C PHE A 81 12.52 -3.05 -3.98
N ARG A 82 13.41 -4.04 -3.98
CA ARG A 82 13.29 -5.28 -4.76
C ARG A 82 13.53 -6.51 -3.90
N SER A 83 12.71 -7.52 -4.14
CA SER A 83 12.91 -8.90 -3.69
C SER A 83 13.03 -9.84 -4.90
N THR A 84 13.94 -10.80 -4.80
CA THR A 84 14.11 -11.91 -5.76
C THR A 84 13.89 -13.28 -5.12
N ASP A 85 13.39 -13.31 -3.89
CA ASP A 85 13.24 -14.51 -3.06
C ASP A 85 11.82 -14.70 -2.55
N ASN A 86 10.83 -14.25 -3.35
CA ASN A 86 9.40 -14.27 -3.05
C ASN A 86 9.03 -13.49 -1.78
N GLY A 87 9.59 -12.30 -1.61
CA GLY A 87 9.22 -11.38 -0.53
C GLY A 87 9.81 -11.74 0.83
N ARG A 88 10.82 -12.62 0.88
CA ARG A 88 11.51 -12.96 2.13
C ARG A 88 12.48 -11.87 2.55
N THR A 89 13.17 -11.25 1.60
CA THR A 89 14.05 -10.11 1.84
C THR A 89 13.86 -9.04 0.78
N PHE A 90 14.07 -7.78 1.17
CA PHE A 90 14.02 -6.63 0.29
C PHE A 90 15.30 -5.82 0.39
N SER A 91 15.78 -5.33 -0.74
CA SER A 91 16.88 -4.36 -0.82
C SER A 91 16.43 -3.12 -1.56
N ARG A 92 16.85 -1.93 -1.10
CA ARG A 92 16.57 -0.67 -1.78
C ARG A 92 17.34 -0.62 -3.10
N ILE A 93 16.64 -0.34 -4.20
CA ILE A 93 17.23 -0.33 -5.55
C ILE A 93 17.20 1.04 -6.23
N GLY A 94 16.35 1.95 -5.76
CA GLY A 94 16.17 3.23 -6.42
C GLY A 94 15.28 4.18 -5.61
N SER A 95 15.07 5.37 -6.14
CA SER A 95 14.18 6.37 -5.55
C SER A 95 13.62 7.31 -6.59
N VAL A 96 12.40 7.78 -6.36
CA VAL A 96 11.75 8.84 -7.12
C VAL A 96 11.81 10.14 -6.31
N ARG A 97 12.32 11.20 -6.92
CA ARG A 97 12.44 12.52 -6.32
C ARG A 97 11.76 13.54 -7.21
N ASP A 98 10.61 14.03 -6.77
CA ASP A 98 9.94 15.14 -7.43
C ASP A 98 10.35 16.46 -6.77
N PRO A 99 10.73 17.51 -7.53
CA PRO A 99 11.07 18.80 -6.94
C PRO A 99 9.97 19.41 -6.07
N GLY A 100 8.69 19.15 -6.39
CA GLY A 100 7.57 19.63 -5.57
C GLY A 100 7.45 18.92 -4.21
N ALA A 101 8.11 17.77 -4.03
CA ALA A 101 8.05 16.99 -2.80
C ALA A 101 8.76 17.65 -1.61
N ALA A 102 9.55 18.71 -1.85
CA ALA A 102 10.05 19.60 -0.81
C ALA A 102 8.91 20.33 -0.06
N HIS A 103 7.73 20.43 -0.67
CA HIS A 103 6.52 21.01 -0.11
C HIS A 103 5.45 19.94 0.16
N GLY A 104 5.89 18.73 0.53
CA GLY A 104 5.01 17.63 0.88
C GLY A 104 4.90 16.58 -0.23
N LEU A 105 4.89 15.33 0.22
CA LEU A 105 4.64 14.15 -0.59
C LEU A 105 3.69 13.24 0.17
N CYS A 106 2.60 12.82 -0.47
CA CYS A 106 1.75 11.76 0.05
C CYS A 106 1.48 10.70 -1.01
N CYS A 107 1.15 9.52 -0.50
CA CYS A 107 0.21 8.63 -1.14
C CYS A 107 0.68 8.18 -2.53
N ALA A 108 1.77 7.41 -2.58
CA ALA A 108 2.34 6.98 -3.85
C ALA A 108 1.64 5.73 -4.43
N THR A 109 1.71 5.58 -5.75
CA THR A 109 1.36 4.36 -6.48
C THR A 109 2.54 3.82 -7.29
N LEU A 110 2.51 2.53 -7.59
CA LEU A 110 3.50 1.81 -8.36
C LEU A 110 2.78 0.82 -9.30
N TYR A 111 3.08 0.89 -10.60
CA TYR A 111 2.39 0.11 -11.62
C TYR A 111 3.35 -0.39 -12.70
N GLU A 112 3.24 -1.65 -13.11
CA GLU A 112 3.97 -2.18 -14.29
C GLU A 112 3.05 -2.11 -15.50
N LEU A 113 3.52 -1.54 -16.61
CA LEU A 113 2.77 -1.53 -17.87
C LEU A 113 2.60 -2.96 -18.42
N PRO A 114 1.36 -3.47 -18.58
CA PRO A 114 1.13 -4.82 -19.12
C PRO A 114 1.31 -4.89 -20.64
N ARG A 115 1.35 -3.73 -21.30
CA ARG A 115 1.49 -3.57 -22.74
C ARG A 115 2.12 -2.22 -23.04
N ARG A 116 2.55 -2.03 -24.29
CA ARG A 116 3.02 -0.73 -24.77
C ARG A 116 1.91 0.34 -24.67
N VAL A 117 2.27 1.53 -24.21
CA VAL A 117 1.45 2.76 -24.26
C VAL A 117 2.31 3.89 -24.82
N GLY A 118 1.98 4.38 -26.03
CA GLY A 118 2.87 5.27 -26.79
C GLY A 118 4.28 4.66 -26.94
N ASP A 119 5.30 5.42 -26.53
CA ASP A 119 6.70 4.99 -26.57
C ASP A 119 7.13 4.15 -25.35
N LEU A 120 6.26 4.03 -24.33
CA LEU A 120 6.55 3.24 -23.14
C LEU A 120 6.35 1.75 -23.44
N ALA A 121 7.40 0.95 -23.34
CA ALA A 121 7.33 -0.49 -23.56
C ALA A 121 6.54 -1.19 -22.43
N ALA A 122 6.01 -2.38 -22.71
CA ALA A 122 5.55 -3.28 -21.66
C ALA A 122 6.71 -3.56 -20.66
N GLY A 123 6.39 -3.70 -19.38
CA GLY A 123 7.40 -3.82 -18.31
C GLY A 123 7.96 -2.49 -17.80
N THR A 124 7.67 -1.37 -18.45
CA THR A 124 7.99 -0.05 -17.88
C THR A 124 7.26 0.11 -16.56
N LEU A 125 7.99 0.46 -15.49
CA LEU A 125 7.38 0.79 -14.21
C LEU A 125 6.96 2.26 -14.22
N LEU A 126 5.79 2.53 -13.69
CA LEU A 126 5.23 3.85 -13.50
C LEU A 126 5.08 4.14 -12.01
N TRP A 127 5.33 5.37 -11.64
CA TRP A 127 5.16 5.88 -10.29
C TRP A 127 4.50 7.24 -10.33
N SER A 128 3.56 7.49 -9.42
CA SER A 128 2.91 8.78 -9.23
C SER A 128 2.62 8.97 -7.75
N ALA A 129 2.42 10.21 -7.34
CA ALA A 129 2.07 10.56 -5.97
C ALA A 129 1.31 11.89 -5.91
N SER A 130 0.81 12.21 -4.73
CA SER A 130 0.28 13.53 -4.40
C SER A 130 1.42 14.43 -3.94
N VAL A 131 1.63 15.53 -4.65
CA VAL A 131 2.79 16.41 -4.44
C VAL A 131 2.36 17.84 -4.15
N GLY A 132 2.95 18.45 -3.12
CA GLY A 132 2.82 19.88 -2.83
C GLY A 132 1.73 20.23 -1.81
N GLN A 133 1.33 19.31 -0.93
CA GLN A 133 0.27 19.59 0.05
C GLN A 133 0.63 20.66 1.09
N ASP A 134 1.92 20.83 1.39
CA ASP A 134 2.46 21.75 2.39
C ASP A 134 2.93 23.08 1.78
N ALA A 135 2.55 23.37 0.53
CA ALA A 135 2.89 24.62 -0.16
C ALA A 135 2.08 25.86 0.30
N GLY A 136 1.39 25.76 1.45
CA GLY A 136 0.59 26.85 2.05
C GLY A 136 -0.68 27.21 1.27
N ASP A 137 -1.19 28.43 1.52
CA ASP A 137 -2.51 28.88 1.01
C ASP A 137 -2.61 28.94 -0.51
N GLN A 138 -1.48 29.09 -1.20
CA GLN A 138 -1.41 29.12 -2.66
C GLN A 138 -1.08 27.75 -3.27
N ARG A 139 -1.16 26.66 -2.48
CA ARG A 139 -0.85 25.31 -2.98
C ARG A 139 -1.66 25.00 -4.24
N ARG A 140 -0.98 24.38 -5.21
CA ARG A 140 -1.57 23.79 -6.41
C ARG A 140 -1.00 22.40 -6.50
N MET A 141 -1.64 21.46 -5.80
CA MET A 141 -1.16 20.08 -5.75
C MET A 141 -1.07 19.51 -7.16
N THR A 142 -0.08 18.66 -7.38
CA THR A 142 0.18 18.03 -8.68
C THR A 142 0.22 16.51 -8.57
N LEU A 143 -0.05 15.85 -9.69
CA LEU A 143 0.10 14.41 -9.87
C LEU A 143 1.18 14.15 -10.93
N PRO A 144 2.48 14.14 -10.57
CA PRO A 144 3.54 13.86 -11.52
C PRO A 144 3.59 12.37 -11.86
N LEU A 145 3.77 12.05 -13.14
CA LEU A 145 4.02 10.69 -13.60
C LEU A 145 5.50 10.50 -13.89
N TRP A 146 6.09 9.49 -13.26
CA TRP A 146 7.48 9.07 -13.45
C TRP A 146 7.52 7.67 -14.05
N ALA A 147 8.57 7.38 -14.83
CA ALA A 147 8.77 6.07 -15.44
C ALA A 147 10.18 5.54 -15.26
N SER A 148 10.29 4.23 -15.11
CA SER A 148 11.53 3.47 -15.06
C SER A 148 11.52 2.36 -16.11
N SER A 149 12.61 2.26 -16.87
CA SER A 149 12.84 1.22 -17.88
C SER A 149 13.87 0.18 -17.44
N ASP A 150 14.39 0.31 -16.22
CA ASP A 150 15.43 -0.55 -15.63
C ASP A 150 14.98 -1.23 -14.34
N HIS A 151 13.67 -1.48 -14.26
CA HIS A 151 12.97 -2.18 -13.18
C HIS A 151 13.09 -1.47 -11.81
N GLY A 152 13.01 -0.13 -11.82
CA GLY A 152 12.89 0.70 -10.62
C GLY A 152 14.19 1.29 -10.09
N ARG A 153 15.31 1.15 -10.81
CA ARG A 153 16.62 1.67 -10.39
C ARG A 153 16.75 3.16 -10.67
N SER A 154 16.38 3.59 -11.89
CA SER A 154 16.35 4.99 -12.29
C SER A 154 14.98 5.40 -12.80
N TRP A 155 14.66 6.68 -12.63
CA TRP A 155 13.34 7.24 -12.92
C TRP A 155 13.47 8.56 -13.68
N ARG A 156 12.62 8.75 -14.69
CA ARG A 156 12.47 10.02 -15.42
C ARG A 156 11.04 10.52 -15.32
N ARG A 157 10.85 11.82 -15.14
CA ARG A 157 9.51 12.43 -15.18
C ARG A 157 8.99 12.41 -16.60
N LEU A 158 7.78 11.91 -16.80
CA LEU A 158 7.08 11.88 -18.08
C LEU A 158 6.17 13.10 -18.28
N ALA A 159 5.38 13.41 -17.26
CA ALA A 159 4.35 14.44 -17.32
C ALA A 159 3.95 14.90 -15.91
N VAL A 160 3.19 15.99 -15.84
CA VAL A 160 2.28 16.28 -14.74
C VAL A 160 0.88 15.96 -15.28
N VAL A 161 0.22 14.94 -14.72
CA VAL A 161 -1.08 14.45 -15.19
C VAL A 161 -2.18 15.45 -14.92
N ALA A 162 -2.16 16.02 -13.72
CA ALA A 162 -3.10 17.06 -13.30
C ALA A 162 -2.41 18.02 -12.32
N THR A 163 -2.87 19.26 -12.35
CA THR A 163 -2.58 20.29 -11.36
C THR A 163 -3.93 20.77 -10.83
N SER A 164 -4.10 20.82 -9.50
CA SER A 164 -5.33 21.33 -8.91
C SER A 164 -5.57 22.77 -9.38
N PRO A 165 -6.78 23.12 -9.86
CA PRO A 165 -7.08 24.47 -10.32
C PRO A 165 -7.17 25.49 -9.16
N ASN A 166 -7.24 25.01 -7.92
CA ASN A 166 -7.41 25.81 -6.71
C ASN A 166 -6.66 25.17 -5.52
N PHE A 167 -7.02 25.56 -4.30
CA PHE A 167 -6.44 25.05 -3.07
C PHE A 167 -6.86 23.59 -2.74
N GLY A 168 -7.88 23.03 -3.39
CA GLY A 168 -8.33 21.66 -3.16
C GLY A 168 -7.21 20.64 -3.44
N GLY A 169 -7.12 19.61 -2.62
CA GLY A 169 -6.09 18.59 -2.77
C GLY A 169 -6.40 17.57 -3.87
N LEU A 170 -5.34 16.95 -4.38
CA LEU A 170 -5.37 15.82 -5.29
C LEU A 170 -4.64 14.65 -4.63
N TRP A 171 -5.39 13.64 -4.21
CA TRP A 171 -4.90 12.59 -3.33
C TRP A 171 -4.88 11.22 -4.02
N GLU A 172 -3.86 10.42 -3.71
CA GLU A 172 -3.87 8.96 -3.86
C GLU A 172 -4.07 8.50 -5.32
N PRO A 173 -3.16 8.90 -6.23
CA PRO A 173 -3.25 8.46 -7.62
C PRO A 173 -3.25 6.94 -7.73
N GLU A 174 -4.06 6.39 -8.61
CA GLU A 174 -4.06 4.97 -8.98
C GLU A 174 -4.01 4.82 -10.49
N LEU A 175 -3.24 3.85 -10.99
CA LEU A 175 -2.97 3.66 -12.41
C LEU A 175 -3.56 2.36 -12.94
N THR A 176 -4.07 2.40 -14.18
CA THR A 176 -4.35 1.20 -14.95
C THR A 176 -4.23 1.44 -16.45
N VAL A 177 -4.04 0.38 -17.23
CA VAL A 177 -4.23 0.43 -18.68
C VAL A 177 -5.62 -0.08 -19.01
N ALA A 178 -6.42 0.78 -19.63
CA ALA A 178 -7.77 0.48 -20.08
C ALA A 178 -7.78 -0.54 -21.22
N LYS A 179 -8.97 -1.09 -21.49
CA LYS A 179 -9.16 -2.10 -22.54
C LYS A 179 -8.78 -1.59 -23.93
N ASP A 180 -8.99 -0.31 -24.20
CA ASP A 180 -8.60 0.35 -25.45
C ASP A 180 -7.09 0.66 -25.56
N GLY A 181 -6.31 0.37 -24.50
CA GLY A 181 -4.87 0.56 -24.46
C GLY A 181 -4.42 1.92 -23.94
N ARG A 182 -5.33 2.82 -23.58
CA ARG A 182 -4.97 4.08 -22.92
C ARG A 182 -4.55 3.85 -21.47
N LEU A 183 -3.59 4.64 -21.01
CA LEU A 183 -3.29 4.76 -19.58
C LEU A 183 -4.37 5.62 -18.93
N VAL A 184 -4.78 5.25 -17.73
CA VAL A 184 -5.76 5.96 -16.91
C VAL A 184 -5.14 6.22 -15.54
N LEU A 185 -5.30 7.45 -15.04
CA LEU A 185 -4.99 7.81 -13.66
C LEU A 185 -6.30 8.19 -12.98
N PHE A 186 -6.58 7.56 -11.84
CA PHE A 186 -7.66 7.90 -10.92
C PHE A 186 -7.12 8.71 -9.75
N VAL A 187 -7.93 9.58 -9.16
CA VAL A 187 -7.52 10.45 -8.04
C VAL A 187 -8.71 10.81 -7.15
N SER A 188 -8.46 10.96 -5.85
CA SER A 188 -9.37 11.65 -4.92
C SER A 188 -9.22 13.17 -5.08
N ASP A 189 -10.26 13.87 -5.53
CA ASP A 189 -10.21 15.30 -5.88
C ASP A 189 -11.10 16.14 -4.96
N GLU A 190 -10.51 17.15 -4.30
CA GLU A 190 -11.20 18.12 -3.44
C GLU A 190 -11.41 19.49 -4.09
N SER A 191 -11.04 19.67 -5.35
CA SER A 191 -11.09 20.95 -6.06
C SER A 191 -12.51 21.39 -6.48
N ARG A 192 -13.52 20.54 -6.28
CA ARG A 192 -14.94 20.83 -6.60
C ARG A 192 -15.76 21.30 -5.41
N GLN A 193 -15.12 21.72 -4.33
CA GLN A 193 -15.82 22.32 -3.19
C GLN A 193 -16.54 23.63 -3.57
N PRO A 194 -17.71 23.93 -2.97
CA PRO A 194 -18.42 23.15 -1.96
C PRO A 194 -19.38 22.09 -2.54
N ALA A 195 -19.48 21.95 -3.87
CA ALA A 195 -20.40 21.01 -4.50
C ALA A 195 -20.09 19.54 -4.16
N HIS A 196 -18.80 19.22 -3.99
CA HIS A 196 -18.34 17.96 -3.42
C HIS A 196 -17.17 18.23 -2.49
N SER A 197 -17.23 17.74 -1.25
CA SER A 197 -16.13 17.84 -0.29
C SER A 197 -14.90 17.03 -0.74
N GLN A 198 -15.15 15.88 -1.40
CA GLN A 198 -14.19 15.09 -2.16
C GLN A 198 -14.97 14.21 -3.16
N LEU A 199 -14.37 13.86 -4.29
CA LEU A 199 -14.92 12.91 -5.26
C LEU A 199 -13.78 12.05 -5.86
N LEU A 200 -14.12 11.06 -6.69
CA LEU A 200 -13.13 10.35 -7.52
C LEU A 200 -13.21 10.85 -8.96
N ASP A 201 -12.07 11.30 -9.48
CA ASP A 201 -11.87 11.77 -10.85
C ASP A 201 -10.88 10.88 -11.59
N ALA A 202 -10.88 10.95 -12.93
CA ALA A 202 -9.88 10.31 -13.76
C ALA A 202 -9.39 11.17 -14.92
N ALA A 203 -8.16 10.94 -15.37
CA ALA A 203 -7.62 11.42 -16.64
C ALA A 203 -7.11 10.24 -17.47
N THR A 204 -7.11 10.39 -18.79
CA THR A 204 -6.62 9.34 -19.71
C THR A 204 -5.53 9.87 -20.64
N SER A 205 -4.68 8.96 -21.11
CA SER A 205 -3.62 9.27 -22.08
C SER A 205 -3.37 8.11 -23.03
N ALA A 206 -3.22 8.41 -24.32
CA ALA A 206 -2.76 7.45 -25.32
C ALA A 206 -1.23 7.26 -25.31
N TYR A 207 -0.48 8.22 -24.76
CA TYR A 207 0.99 8.29 -24.89
C TYR A 207 1.74 8.39 -23.56
N GLY A 208 1.01 8.58 -22.44
CA GLY A 208 1.57 8.83 -21.10
C GLY A 208 2.11 10.26 -20.90
N THR A 209 2.21 11.07 -21.95
CA THR A 209 2.81 12.43 -21.92
C THR A 209 1.78 13.55 -22.04
N SER A 210 0.65 13.32 -22.73
CA SER A 210 -0.46 14.26 -22.85
C SER A 210 -1.75 13.64 -22.30
N TRP A 211 -2.45 14.39 -21.46
CA TRP A 211 -3.58 13.88 -20.67
C TRP A 211 -4.84 14.67 -20.94
N THR A 212 -5.98 13.99 -20.89
CA THR A 212 -7.28 14.67 -20.87
C THR A 212 -7.45 15.46 -19.57
N ALA A 213 -8.40 16.40 -19.56
CA ALA A 213 -8.89 16.95 -18.30
C ALA A 213 -9.45 15.84 -17.39
N LEU A 214 -9.48 16.12 -16.08
CA LEU A 214 -10.13 15.25 -15.11
C LEU A 214 -11.65 15.20 -15.37
N HIS A 215 -12.23 14.01 -15.26
CA HIS A 215 -13.67 13.77 -15.39
C HIS A 215 -14.18 12.86 -14.28
N TYR A 216 -15.45 13.04 -13.92
CA TYR A 216 -16.10 12.38 -12.79
C TYR A 216 -16.14 10.86 -12.97
N VAL A 217 -15.75 10.15 -11.92
CA VAL A 217 -15.90 8.70 -11.78
C VAL A 217 -16.88 8.35 -10.66
N VAL A 218 -16.68 8.90 -9.47
CA VAL A 218 -17.61 8.79 -8.33
C VAL A 218 -17.83 10.16 -7.72
N ALA A 219 -19.02 10.73 -7.90
CA ALA A 219 -19.40 12.04 -7.39
C ALA A 219 -20.74 11.90 -6.64
N ALA A 220 -20.65 11.79 -5.31
CA ALA A 220 -21.82 11.58 -4.46
C ALA A 220 -22.79 12.76 -4.54
N GLN A 221 -24.11 12.47 -4.50
CA GLN A 221 -25.14 13.52 -4.46
C GLN A 221 -25.11 14.34 -3.17
N ASP A 222 -24.85 13.70 -2.03
CA ASP A 222 -24.61 14.42 -0.77
C ASP A 222 -23.21 15.04 -0.79
N PRO A 223 -23.08 16.37 -0.79
CA PRO A 223 -21.79 17.06 -0.91
C PRO A 223 -20.82 16.76 0.24
N ARG A 224 -21.33 16.26 1.37
CA ARG A 224 -20.52 15.94 2.56
C ARG A 224 -19.87 14.56 2.49
N LEU A 225 -20.30 13.70 1.56
CA LEU A 225 -19.66 12.42 1.37
C LEU A 225 -18.32 12.59 0.65
N ARG A 226 -17.38 11.72 0.99
CA ARG A 226 -15.99 11.78 0.53
C ARG A 226 -15.57 10.42 -0.01
N PRO A 227 -15.97 10.05 -1.24
CA PRO A 227 -15.34 8.95 -1.96
C PRO A 227 -13.83 9.20 -2.11
N GLY A 228 -13.00 8.20 -1.82
CA GLY A 228 -11.54 8.38 -1.80
C GLY A 228 -10.75 7.07 -1.90
N MET A 229 -9.43 7.18 -2.04
CA MET A 229 -8.47 6.07 -2.06
C MET A 229 -8.76 5.01 -3.14
N PRO A 230 -8.85 5.39 -4.43
CA PRO A 230 -9.19 4.43 -5.48
C PRO A 230 -8.10 3.36 -5.63
N ASN A 231 -8.52 2.11 -5.81
CA ASN A 231 -7.66 0.98 -6.14
C ASN A 231 -8.29 0.16 -7.26
N VAL A 232 -7.58 -0.05 -8.38
CA VAL A 232 -8.16 -0.64 -9.59
C VAL A 232 -7.45 -1.93 -9.97
N ARG A 233 -8.22 -3.00 -10.18
CA ARG A 233 -7.72 -4.31 -10.61
C ARG A 233 -8.43 -4.74 -11.89
N ARG A 234 -7.65 -5.21 -12.86
CA ARG A 234 -8.18 -5.88 -14.04
C ARG A 234 -8.53 -7.33 -13.69
N LEU A 235 -9.74 -7.75 -14.00
CA LEU A 235 -10.25 -9.08 -13.74
C LEU A 235 -9.99 -10.03 -14.94
N PRO A 236 -10.03 -11.36 -14.75
CA PRO A 236 -9.86 -12.35 -15.82
C PRO A 236 -10.84 -12.20 -16.97
N SER A 237 -12.07 -11.81 -16.65
CA SER A 237 -13.13 -11.53 -17.62
C SER A 237 -12.79 -10.37 -18.57
N GLY A 238 -11.69 -9.64 -18.31
CA GLY A 238 -11.27 -8.47 -19.05
C GLY A 238 -11.93 -7.17 -18.59
N GLY A 239 -12.87 -7.26 -17.64
CA GLY A 239 -13.41 -6.11 -16.92
C GLY A 239 -12.46 -5.61 -15.82
N TYR A 240 -12.90 -4.58 -15.12
CA TYR A 240 -12.14 -3.89 -14.08
C TYR A 240 -13.00 -3.77 -12.82
N LEU A 241 -12.35 -3.82 -11.68
CA LEU A 241 -12.94 -3.61 -10.36
C LEU A 241 -12.21 -2.43 -9.72
N MET A 242 -12.95 -1.45 -9.22
CA MET A 242 -12.41 -0.39 -8.36
C MET A 242 -12.89 -0.63 -6.94
N SER A 243 -11.97 -0.59 -5.98
CA SER A 243 -12.24 -0.46 -4.55
C SER A 243 -11.93 0.96 -4.10
N TYR A 244 -12.72 1.51 -3.18
CA TYR A 244 -12.53 2.83 -2.60
C TYR A 244 -13.27 2.91 -1.26
N GLU A 245 -12.97 3.93 -0.46
CA GLU A 245 -13.76 4.26 0.74
C GLU A 245 -14.80 5.32 0.41
N VAL A 246 -15.90 5.34 1.16
CA VAL A 246 -16.82 6.49 1.19
C VAL A 246 -16.93 6.98 2.62
N CYS A 247 -16.29 8.11 2.92
CA CYS A 247 -16.39 8.75 4.22
C CYS A 247 -17.57 9.74 4.27
N GLY A 248 -17.95 10.14 5.48
CA GLY A 248 -19.01 11.11 5.73
C GLY A 248 -20.30 10.50 6.30
N PRO A 249 -21.36 11.31 6.48
CA PRO A 249 -22.56 10.92 7.21
C PRO A 249 -23.19 9.60 6.75
N GLY A 250 -23.30 8.63 7.67
CA GLY A 250 -23.92 7.33 7.42
C GLY A 250 -23.09 6.37 6.56
N GLN A 251 -21.89 6.76 6.12
CA GLN A 251 -21.00 5.94 5.30
C GLN A 251 -19.78 5.43 6.05
N ASP A 252 -19.35 6.12 7.12
CA ASP A 252 -18.31 5.68 8.06
C ASP A 252 -17.02 5.18 7.38
N CYS A 253 -16.62 5.75 6.25
CA CYS A 253 -15.43 5.34 5.48
C CYS A 253 -15.46 3.86 5.05
N ARG A 254 -16.65 3.26 4.91
CA ARG A 254 -16.81 1.86 4.51
C ARG A 254 -16.24 1.61 3.12
N GLN A 255 -15.60 0.47 2.95
CA GLN A 255 -15.12 0.00 1.66
C GLN A 255 -16.29 -0.29 0.70
N ARG A 256 -16.19 0.27 -0.49
CA ARG A 256 -17.11 0.10 -1.61
C ARG A 256 -16.39 -0.41 -2.84
N VAL A 257 -17.14 -1.02 -3.75
CA VAL A 257 -16.64 -1.49 -5.04
C VAL A 257 -17.57 -1.15 -6.20
N ARG A 258 -16.97 -0.89 -7.37
CA ARG A 258 -17.67 -0.74 -8.66
C ARG A 258 -16.97 -1.53 -9.74
N HIS A 259 -17.72 -1.90 -10.78
CA HIS A 259 -17.18 -2.58 -11.96
C HIS A 259 -17.15 -1.64 -13.16
N SER A 260 -16.17 -1.85 -14.04
CA SER A 260 -16.12 -1.23 -15.36
C SER A 260 -15.86 -2.29 -16.43
N PRO A 261 -16.54 -2.24 -17.58
CA PRO A 261 -16.28 -3.15 -18.69
C PRO A 261 -14.96 -2.85 -19.43
N ASP A 262 -14.37 -1.68 -19.23
CA ASP A 262 -13.21 -1.21 -20.01
C ASP A 262 -12.14 -0.44 -19.24
N GLY A 263 -12.37 -0.12 -17.97
CA GLY A 263 -11.44 0.62 -17.12
C GLY A 263 -11.51 2.13 -17.28
N ILE A 264 -12.50 2.66 -18.02
CA ILE A 264 -12.72 4.10 -18.22
C ILE A 264 -14.16 4.48 -17.86
N ARG A 265 -15.14 3.71 -18.34
CA ARG A 265 -16.56 3.96 -18.09
C ARG A 265 -17.00 3.19 -16.86
N TRP A 266 -17.38 3.93 -15.81
CA TRP A 266 -17.80 3.34 -14.54
C TRP A 266 -19.32 3.37 -14.31
N GLY A 267 -20.09 4.01 -15.20
CA GLY A 267 -21.54 4.16 -15.10
C GLY A 267 -21.93 5.54 -14.54
N ASP A 268 -23.09 5.62 -13.89
CA ASP A 268 -23.56 6.85 -13.24
C ASP A 268 -22.57 7.26 -12.12
N PRO A 269 -21.98 8.46 -12.15
CA PRO A 269 -21.06 8.91 -11.11
C PRO A 269 -21.68 8.98 -9.71
N THR A 270 -23.00 9.11 -9.60
CA THR A 270 -23.69 9.17 -8.31
C THR A 270 -23.89 7.82 -7.64
N ASP A 271 -23.65 6.72 -8.36
CA ASP A 271 -23.64 5.37 -7.81
C ASP A 271 -22.39 5.16 -6.92
N LEU A 272 -22.64 4.93 -5.64
CA LEU A 272 -21.61 4.68 -4.64
C LEU A 272 -21.12 3.23 -4.61
N GLY A 273 -21.68 2.35 -5.44
CA GLY A 273 -21.25 0.95 -5.55
C GLY A 273 -21.66 0.06 -4.38
N ALA A 274 -21.32 -1.22 -4.48
CA ALA A 274 -21.66 -2.22 -3.47
C ALA A 274 -20.70 -2.14 -2.27
N ALA A 275 -21.19 -2.44 -1.07
CA ALA A 275 -20.35 -2.56 0.11
C ALA A 275 -19.59 -3.89 0.13
N VAL A 276 -18.34 -3.86 0.60
CA VAL A 276 -17.54 -5.07 0.87
C VAL A 276 -17.76 -5.47 2.32
N LYS A 277 -18.40 -6.61 2.54
CA LYS A 277 -18.69 -7.14 3.87
C LYS A 277 -18.92 -8.66 3.85
N THR A 278 -18.71 -9.28 4.98
CA THR A 278 -19.10 -10.67 5.25
C THR A 278 -20.62 -10.80 5.44
N ALA A 279 -21.13 -12.03 5.49
CA ALA A 279 -22.57 -12.30 5.66
C ALA A 279 -23.13 -11.79 7.00
N ASP A 280 -22.33 -11.87 8.08
CA ASP A 280 -22.63 -11.32 9.41
C ASP A 280 -22.39 -9.81 9.50
N GLY A 281 -21.93 -9.17 8.42
CA GLY A 281 -21.80 -7.71 8.33
C GLY A 281 -20.45 -7.15 8.78
N THR A 282 -19.48 -7.98 9.15
CA THR A 282 -18.09 -7.55 9.35
C THR A 282 -17.56 -6.87 8.08
N HIS A 283 -16.94 -5.70 8.24
CA HIS A 283 -16.48 -4.87 7.13
C HIS A 283 -15.27 -4.02 7.51
N PHE A 284 -14.52 -3.61 6.49
CA PHE A 284 -13.46 -2.62 6.66
C PHE A 284 -13.98 -1.20 6.56
N ARG A 285 -13.33 -0.32 7.33
CA ARG A 285 -13.38 1.14 7.20
C ARG A 285 -11.96 1.67 7.04
N HIS A 286 -11.85 2.77 6.31
CA HIS A 286 -10.62 3.53 6.06
C HIS A 286 -9.55 2.79 5.23
N ALA A 287 -8.91 3.51 4.33
CA ALA A 287 -7.74 3.12 3.56
C ALA A 287 -7.77 1.72 2.94
N PRO A 288 -8.83 1.37 2.17
CA PRO A 288 -8.96 0.04 1.61
C PRO A 288 -7.96 -0.22 0.48
N THR A 289 -7.53 -1.46 0.36
CA THR A 289 -6.94 -1.98 -0.88
C THR A 289 -7.63 -3.28 -1.28
N ILE A 290 -7.51 -3.61 -2.57
CA ILE A 290 -8.04 -4.86 -3.12
C ILE A 290 -6.99 -5.53 -4.01
N SER A 291 -6.98 -6.85 -4.00
CA SER A 291 -6.12 -7.67 -4.85
C SER A 291 -6.92 -8.82 -5.43
N TRP A 292 -6.37 -9.42 -6.48
CA TRP A 292 -6.99 -10.54 -7.16
C TRP A 292 -5.93 -11.58 -7.50
N TYR A 293 -6.30 -12.86 -7.49
CA TYR A 293 -5.47 -13.92 -8.06
C TYR A 293 -6.28 -15.03 -8.71
N ALA A 294 -5.65 -15.74 -9.65
CA ALA A 294 -6.21 -16.94 -10.26
C ALA A 294 -6.10 -18.12 -9.28
N ASP A 295 -7.22 -18.60 -8.75
CA ASP A 295 -7.29 -19.79 -7.88
C ASP A 295 -7.64 -21.08 -8.65
N GLY A 296 -7.67 -21.02 -9.98
CA GLY A 296 -8.10 -22.10 -10.87
C GLY A 296 -9.58 -22.07 -11.23
N SER A 297 -10.40 -21.24 -10.54
CA SER A 297 -11.77 -20.96 -10.96
C SER A 297 -11.81 -19.92 -12.09
N GLY A 298 -12.95 -19.84 -12.81
CA GLY A 298 -13.13 -18.86 -13.89
C GLY A 298 -13.14 -17.40 -13.43
N ASN A 299 -13.50 -17.14 -12.17
CA ASN A 299 -13.57 -15.79 -11.59
C ASN A 299 -12.33 -15.43 -10.78
N GLY A 300 -11.51 -16.41 -10.40
CA GLY A 300 -10.43 -16.25 -9.44
C GLY A 300 -10.95 -15.83 -8.07
N ARG A 301 -10.09 -15.20 -7.30
CA ARG A 301 -10.35 -14.80 -5.93
C ARG A 301 -9.99 -13.35 -5.68
N LEU A 302 -10.86 -12.64 -4.98
CA LEU A 302 -10.61 -11.29 -4.51
C LEU A 302 -10.16 -11.32 -3.05
N LEU A 303 -9.21 -10.46 -2.72
CA LEU A 303 -8.71 -10.22 -1.37
C LEU A 303 -8.86 -8.74 -1.04
N ALA A 304 -9.44 -8.41 0.10
CA ALA A 304 -9.60 -7.04 0.57
C ALA A 304 -8.95 -6.86 1.94
N VAL A 305 -8.38 -5.69 2.16
CA VAL A 305 -7.89 -5.23 3.46
C VAL A 305 -8.24 -3.75 3.59
N GLY A 306 -8.49 -3.31 4.81
CA GLY A 306 -8.57 -1.90 5.17
C GLY A 306 -7.92 -1.68 6.53
N GLN A 307 -7.92 -0.43 6.98
CA GLN A 307 -7.24 -0.09 8.21
C GLN A 307 -7.92 -0.68 9.43
N MET A 308 -9.24 -0.49 9.53
CA MET A 308 -10.03 -0.80 10.70
C MET A 308 -11.13 -1.81 10.38
N LEU A 309 -11.19 -2.91 11.14
CA LEU A 309 -12.21 -3.94 11.01
C LEU A 309 -13.32 -3.70 12.04
N TYR A 310 -14.57 -3.68 11.57
CA TYR A 310 -15.76 -3.47 12.40
C TYR A 310 -16.78 -4.57 12.17
N ASP A 311 -17.56 -4.89 13.20
CA ASP A 311 -18.75 -5.75 13.09
C ASP A 311 -19.95 -4.99 12.51
N SER A 312 -21.11 -5.67 12.43
CA SER A 312 -22.37 -5.06 11.94
C SER A 312 -22.90 -3.93 12.82
N ASP A 313 -22.61 -3.97 14.11
CA ASP A 313 -23.08 -3.00 15.11
C ASP A 313 -22.17 -1.76 15.19
N GLY A 314 -21.01 -1.82 14.51
CA GLY A 314 -20.03 -0.75 14.46
C GLY A 314 -19.05 -0.76 15.62
N ALA A 315 -18.93 -1.88 16.35
CA ALA A 315 -17.84 -2.09 17.30
C ALA A 315 -16.58 -2.60 16.57
N ILE A 316 -15.41 -2.32 17.15
CA ILE A 316 -14.14 -2.84 16.63
C ILE A 316 -14.15 -4.36 16.77
N GLU A 317 -13.93 -5.05 15.65
CA GLU A 317 -13.92 -6.50 15.58
C GLU A 317 -12.62 -7.07 16.19
N ALA A 318 -12.68 -8.27 16.79
CA ALA A 318 -11.53 -8.88 17.46
C ALA A 318 -10.33 -9.11 16.50
N GLY A 319 -10.60 -9.30 15.21
CA GLY A 319 -9.59 -9.47 14.16
C GLY A 319 -8.98 -8.17 13.62
N ASN A 320 -9.29 -7.02 14.20
CA ASN A 320 -8.77 -5.72 13.75
C ASN A 320 -7.22 -5.70 13.75
N GLY A 321 -6.62 -5.29 12.63
CA GLY A 321 -5.17 -5.30 12.42
C GLY A 321 -4.55 -6.65 12.09
N SER A 322 -5.35 -7.73 11.96
CA SER A 322 -4.84 -9.09 11.71
C SER A 322 -5.71 -9.92 10.76
N THR A 323 -6.59 -9.26 9.99
CA THR A 323 -7.56 -9.91 9.11
C THR A 323 -7.44 -9.41 7.67
N VAL A 324 -7.67 -10.30 6.72
CA VAL A 324 -8.00 -9.99 5.32
C VAL A 324 -9.35 -10.61 5.01
N LEU A 325 -10.12 -10.00 4.12
CA LEU A 325 -11.36 -10.59 3.60
C LEU A 325 -11.09 -11.26 2.25
N SER A 326 -11.75 -12.38 1.99
CA SER A 326 -11.61 -13.18 0.77
C SER A 326 -12.97 -13.55 0.18
N THR A 327 -13.10 -13.58 -1.14
CA THR A 327 -14.31 -14.09 -1.82
C THR A 327 -14.01 -14.64 -3.21
N GLY A 328 -14.86 -15.56 -3.72
CA GLY A 328 -14.71 -16.30 -4.98
C GLY A 328 -14.89 -15.49 -6.27
N GLY A 329 -14.46 -14.23 -6.29
CA GLY A 329 -14.28 -13.43 -7.50
C GLY A 329 -15.41 -12.47 -7.85
N SER A 330 -16.54 -12.50 -7.12
CA SER A 330 -17.56 -11.44 -7.19
C SER A 330 -17.52 -10.62 -5.90
N ALA A 331 -17.33 -9.32 -6.03
CA ALA A 331 -17.28 -8.43 -4.88
C ALA A 331 -18.65 -8.29 -4.18
N GLN A 332 -19.74 -8.75 -4.84
CA GLN A 332 -21.09 -8.82 -4.26
C GLN A 332 -21.40 -10.17 -3.59
N SER A 333 -20.49 -11.15 -3.66
CA SER A 333 -20.61 -12.41 -2.93
C SER A 333 -20.29 -12.25 -1.45
N ASP A 334 -20.66 -13.25 -0.65
CA ASP A 334 -20.28 -13.29 0.76
C ASP A 334 -18.76 -13.35 0.87
N TRP A 335 -18.21 -12.41 1.65
CA TRP A 335 -16.81 -12.40 2.01
C TRP A 335 -16.59 -13.25 3.27
N THR A 336 -15.41 -13.83 3.38
CA THR A 336 -14.97 -14.58 4.57
C THR A 336 -13.68 -14.00 5.12
N GLN A 337 -13.56 -13.98 6.44
CA GLN A 337 -12.33 -13.55 7.11
C GLN A 337 -11.23 -14.61 6.97
N ALA A 338 -9.99 -14.16 6.83
CA ALA A 338 -8.79 -14.98 6.90
C ALA A 338 -7.66 -14.21 7.60
N PRO A 339 -6.66 -14.90 8.18
CA PRO A 339 -5.55 -14.23 8.85
C PRO A 339 -4.72 -13.38 7.88
N ALA A 340 -4.42 -12.14 8.28
CA ALA A 340 -3.45 -11.28 7.62
C ALA A 340 -2.01 -11.75 7.90
N PRO A 341 -1.10 -11.74 6.92
CA PRO A 341 0.32 -12.05 7.16
C PRO A 341 1.00 -11.14 8.19
N VAL A 342 0.69 -9.84 8.20
CA VAL A 342 1.19 -8.88 9.20
C VAL A 342 0.09 -8.63 10.22
N ARG A 343 0.45 -8.62 11.51
CA ARG A 343 -0.45 -8.29 12.60
C ARG A 343 -0.02 -7.00 13.27
N ILE A 344 -0.92 -6.03 13.31
CA ILE A 344 -0.74 -4.78 14.01
C ILE A 344 -1.51 -4.85 15.33
N LEU A 345 -0.84 -4.56 16.44
CA LEU A 345 -1.42 -4.60 17.76
C LEU A 345 -2.38 -3.42 17.95
N ALA A 346 -3.68 -3.71 18.10
CA ALA A 346 -4.72 -2.72 18.42
C ALA A 346 -4.61 -1.41 17.58
N PRO A 347 -4.68 -1.50 16.24
CA PRO A 347 -4.66 -0.30 15.41
C PRO A 347 -5.91 0.54 15.68
N TYR A 348 -5.79 1.83 15.39
CA TYR A 348 -6.84 2.84 15.55
C TYR A 348 -6.83 3.78 14.34
N ASP A 349 -7.92 4.49 14.09
CA ASP A 349 -8.03 5.44 12.99
C ASP A 349 -6.97 6.54 13.13
N ASN A 350 -5.96 6.45 12.26
CA ASN A 350 -4.74 7.25 12.27
C ASN A 350 -3.97 7.07 10.96
N TYR A 351 -3.12 8.02 10.58
CA TYR A 351 -2.34 7.94 9.34
C TYR A 351 -1.31 6.79 9.29
N CYS A 352 -1.04 6.10 10.41
CA CYS A 352 0.02 5.10 10.53
C CYS A 352 -0.47 3.65 10.65
N PRO A 353 -0.97 3.17 11.79
CA PRO A 353 -1.11 1.74 12.03
C PRO A 353 -2.11 1.13 11.04
N ASN A 354 -1.66 0.10 10.32
CA ASN A 354 -2.40 -0.63 9.30
C ASN A 354 -2.97 0.25 8.15
N TYR A 355 -2.42 1.45 7.93
CA TYR A 355 -2.94 2.41 6.98
C TYR A 355 -2.55 2.07 5.52
N SER A 356 -3.56 1.81 4.69
CA SER A 356 -3.40 1.51 3.25
C SER A 356 -2.46 0.33 2.96
N SER A 357 -2.56 -0.74 3.76
CA SER A 357 -1.79 -1.99 3.59
C SER A 357 -1.96 -2.59 2.19
N SER A 358 -0.88 -3.12 1.62
CA SER A 358 -0.85 -3.65 0.26
C SER A 358 -0.69 -5.17 0.27
N LEU A 359 -1.54 -5.85 -0.51
CA LEU A 359 -1.56 -7.30 -0.65
C LEU A 359 -0.93 -7.71 -1.99
N LEU A 360 -0.12 -8.77 -1.99
CA LEU A 360 0.38 -9.43 -3.19
C LEU A 360 0.16 -10.95 -3.06
N PRO A 361 -0.91 -11.49 -3.67
CA PRO A 361 -1.11 -12.94 -3.72
C PRO A 361 -0.08 -13.62 -4.62
N MET A 362 0.45 -14.75 -4.17
CA MET A 362 1.46 -15.58 -4.84
C MET A 362 0.94 -17.03 -4.94
N PRO A 363 0.00 -17.30 -5.88
CA PRO A 363 -0.68 -18.60 -5.97
C PRO A 363 0.27 -19.76 -6.30
N GLU A 364 1.38 -19.50 -6.99
CA GLU A 364 2.37 -20.51 -7.32
C GLU A 364 3.13 -21.05 -6.10
N THR A 365 3.18 -20.29 -5.00
CA THR A 365 3.72 -20.73 -3.71
C THR A 365 2.64 -20.96 -2.66
N GLY A 366 1.37 -20.68 -2.98
CA GLY A 366 0.26 -20.76 -2.03
C GLY A 366 0.37 -19.75 -0.89
N THR A 367 1.02 -18.60 -1.11
CA THR A 367 1.27 -17.58 -0.07
C THR A 367 0.70 -16.22 -0.42
N LEU A 368 0.39 -15.43 0.60
CA LEU A 368 0.04 -14.02 0.49
C LEU A 368 1.16 -13.19 1.13
N LEU A 369 1.77 -12.27 0.37
CA LEU A 369 2.64 -11.25 0.93
C LEU A 369 1.80 -10.02 1.28
N GLU A 370 2.01 -9.47 2.46
CA GLU A 370 1.43 -8.20 2.89
C GLU A 370 2.53 -7.23 3.30
N LEU A 371 2.34 -5.96 2.92
CA LEU A 371 3.06 -4.83 3.47
C LEU A 371 2.06 -3.96 4.24
N ALA A 372 2.27 -3.78 5.53
CA ALA A 372 1.42 -2.98 6.41
C ALA A 372 2.27 -2.01 7.23
N THR A 373 1.70 -0.85 7.55
CA THR A 373 2.38 0.15 8.38
C THR A 373 2.11 -0.06 9.87
N GLY A 374 3.07 0.32 10.70
CA GLY A 374 2.95 0.27 12.16
C GLY A 374 4.04 1.10 12.82
N TYR A 375 3.87 1.40 14.10
CA TYR A 375 4.88 2.10 14.88
C TYR A 375 6.02 1.16 15.29
N ASP A 376 7.26 1.64 15.19
CA ASP A 376 8.39 1.01 15.86
C ASP A 376 8.48 1.41 17.35
N ASP A 377 9.46 0.86 18.06
CA ASP A 377 9.69 1.12 19.49
C ASP A 377 9.96 2.60 19.82
N SER A 378 10.33 3.41 18.83
CA SER A 378 10.54 4.86 18.98
C SER A 378 9.28 5.69 18.69
N GLY A 379 8.18 5.06 18.29
CA GLY A 379 6.98 5.73 17.79
C GLY A 379 7.06 6.19 16.34
N THR A 380 8.09 5.77 15.59
CA THR A 380 8.22 6.11 14.16
C THR A 380 7.33 5.20 13.33
N CYS A 381 6.47 5.80 12.50
CA CYS A 381 5.65 5.03 11.57
C CYS A 381 6.49 4.43 10.43
N THR A 382 6.47 3.12 10.28
CA THR A 382 7.27 2.39 9.31
C THR A 382 6.48 1.25 8.68
N THR A 383 7.01 0.65 7.62
CA THR A 383 6.38 -0.47 6.91
C THR A 383 7.01 -1.79 7.32
N TYR A 384 6.18 -2.76 7.64
CA TYR A 384 6.52 -4.15 7.90
C TYR A 384 6.02 -5.03 6.77
N PHE A 385 6.73 -6.13 6.49
CA PHE A 385 6.29 -7.14 5.54
C PHE A 385 6.35 -8.54 6.13
N ALA A 386 5.41 -9.37 5.74
CA ALA A 386 5.36 -10.79 6.10
C ALA A 386 4.62 -11.58 5.02
N SER A 387 4.89 -12.88 4.95
CA SER A 387 4.12 -13.81 4.11
C SER A 387 3.37 -14.82 4.97
N GLY A 388 2.13 -15.10 4.60
CA GLY A 388 1.26 -16.08 5.24
C GLY A 388 0.59 -17.01 4.22
N PRO A 389 -0.22 -17.98 4.67
CA PRO A 389 -1.01 -18.82 3.77
C PRO A 389 -1.94 -17.97 2.90
N LEU A 390 -2.06 -18.32 1.62
CA LEU A 390 -3.01 -17.67 0.72
C LEU A 390 -4.46 -18.05 1.09
N PRO A 391 -5.35 -17.08 1.38
CA PRO A 391 -6.75 -17.37 1.72
C PRO A 391 -7.49 -18.06 0.59
N ARG A 392 -8.20 -19.16 0.88
CA ARG A 392 -8.90 -20.00 -0.10
C ARG A 392 -10.41 -19.86 -0.08
#